data_AF-A0A2D5UJK5-F1
#
_entry.id   AF-A0A2D5UJK5-F1
#
_cell.length_a   1.000
_cell.length_b   1.000
_cell.length_c   1.000
_cell.angle_alpha   90.00
_cell.angle_beta   90.00
_cell.angle_gamma   90.00
#
_symmetry.space_group_name_H-M   'P 1'
#
loop_
_entity.id
_entity.type
_entity.pdbx_description
1 polymer ?
#
loop_
_entity_poly.entity_id
_entity_poly.type
_entity_poly.pdbx_seq_one_letter_code
_entity_poly.pdbx_strand_id
1 'polypeptide(L)'
;MGYKHISIKMPTGYDDDHLRKKIEGYIKTKDFSYSIENKSLDARNKSNIYWEMRLLVSSDAISESLPDSKPELSIPNKKRDSNVVVVGSGPAGFFAAFVLQNAGFDTTIIERGTDVNKRTEGIAKFESTGIFNSISNYAFGEGGAGTFSDGKLTSRSKRISAEKKFILSSYIKAGAPPEIEYLAHPHLGSDNLKTIVQNLRKQFINIGGTFLFETTMTDILVKSNRALKIQTNKGDIDADYFLIAPGHSAYDSYRILMNRGVGFHTKNFAIGSRMEHLQEVINMAQWGKKSLPGVKAAEYRLTSKGEGRPQVYSFCMCPGGVIVPATAVADANIVNGMSKYLRSNKFANAACVATLNIGNMLKRDVSALEALDWMEGIENSFFEFSKGYKAPTCSITDFINKKITNNDTNTSYPLGVIEAPLWELLPSEVETAMREGLKDFIKKMKGFETGNIMGLESKTSSPIQVDRYKNGLCSGFANLYVIGEGSGFAGGIISSAADGIKSALDLISQL
;
A
#
# COMPACT_ATOMS: atom_id res chain seq x y z
N MET A 1 -10.40 35.98 18.80
CA MET A 1 -10.76 35.02 17.74
C MET A 1 -11.35 33.75 18.33
N GLY A 2 -12.65 33.50 18.10
CA GLY A 2 -13.30 32.23 18.44
C GLY A 2 -13.42 31.29 17.24
N TYR A 3 -13.94 30.09 17.48
CA TYR A 3 -13.94 28.97 16.53
C TYR A 3 -15.29 28.27 16.44
N LYS A 4 -15.74 27.93 15.23
CA LYS A 4 -17.02 27.24 15.03
C LYS A 4 -16.90 26.12 14.00
N HIS A 5 -17.47 24.96 14.31
CA HIS A 5 -17.63 23.90 13.33
C HIS A 5 -18.85 24.14 12.45
N ILE A 6 -18.70 24.00 11.14
CA ILE A 6 -19.83 24.01 10.21
C ILE A 6 -19.75 22.81 9.26
N SER A 7 -20.92 22.29 8.91
CA SER A 7 -21.08 21.26 7.88
C SER A 7 -21.82 21.85 6.69
N ILE A 8 -21.22 21.73 5.51
CA ILE A 8 -21.75 22.31 4.27
C ILE A 8 -21.76 21.28 3.14
N LYS A 9 -22.67 21.49 2.19
CA LYS A 9 -22.72 20.75 0.93
C LYS A 9 -22.32 21.68 -0.21
N MET A 10 -21.38 21.24 -1.04
CA MET A 10 -20.87 21.99 -2.18
C MET A 10 -21.03 21.19 -3.48
N PRO A 11 -21.41 21.82 -4.60
CA PRO A 11 -21.41 21.14 -5.90
C PRO A 11 -20.01 20.66 -6.26
N THR A 12 -19.86 19.65 -7.12
CA THR A 12 -18.55 19.01 -7.33
C THR A 12 -17.48 19.94 -7.90
N GLY A 13 -17.87 20.88 -8.76
CA GLY A 13 -16.99 21.87 -9.40
C GLY A 13 -17.03 23.26 -8.74
N TYR A 14 -17.24 23.34 -7.43
CA TYR A 14 -17.17 24.62 -6.71
C TYR A 14 -15.76 25.24 -6.78
N ASP A 15 -15.68 26.56 -6.69
CA ASP A 15 -14.46 27.35 -6.53
C ASP A 15 -14.38 27.97 -5.12
N ASP A 16 -13.24 28.58 -4.79
CA ASP A 16 -13.00 29.14 -3.47
C ASP A 16 -13.96 30.30 -3.13
N ASP A 17 -14.38 31.08 -4.13
CA ASP A 17 -15.34 32.17 -3.94
C ASP A 17 -16.73 31.64 -3.55
N HIS A 18 -17.19 30.57 -4.21
CA HIS A 18 -18.43 29.90 -3.85
C HIS A 18 -18.34 29.32 -2.44
N LEU A 19 -17.22 28.70 -2.08
CA LEU A 19 -17.00 28.17 -0.72
C LEU A 19 -17.04 29.30 0.31
N ARG A 20 -16.31 30.40 0.09
CA ARG A 20 -16.30 31.56 1.00
C ARG A 20 -17.68 32.15 1.18
N LYS A 21 -18.44 32.41 0.10
CA LYS A 21 -19.83 32.89 0.18
C LYS A 21 -20.73 31.94 0.96
N LYS A 22 -20.52 30.63 0.82
CA LYS A 22 -21.28 29.63 1.60
C LYS A 22 -20.97 29.76 3.09
N ILE A 23 -19.70 29.90 3.45
CA ILE A 23 -19.26 30.07 4.85
C ILE A 23 -19.81 31.39 5.43
N GLU A 24 -19.70 32.50 4.70
CA GLU A 24 -20.27 33.81 5.08
C GLU A 24 -21.76 33.71 5.43
N GLY A 25 -22.52 32.94 4.65
CA GLY A 25 -23.94 32.70 4.90
C GLY A 25 -24.23 32.02 6.24
N TYR A 26 -23.31 31.19 6.75
CA TYR A 26 -23.43 30.48 8.04
C TYR A 26 -22.95 31.32 9.23
N ILE A 27 -21.84 32.06 9.08
CA ILE A 27 -21.22 32.80 10.19
C ILE A 27 -21.60 34.29 10.23
N LYS A 28 -22.24 34.80 9.18
CA LYS A 28 -22.70 36.20 9.04
C LYS A 28 -21.59 37.26 9.14
N THR A 29 -20.37 36.91 8.76
CA THR A 29 -19.23 37.84 8.64
C THR A 29 -18.39 37.49 7.41
N LYS A 30 -17.74 38.50 6.83
CA LYS A 30 -16.77 38.35 5.75
C LYS A 30 -15.33 38.20 6.25
N ASP A 31 -15.09 38.57 7.51
CA ASP A 31 -13.78 38.47 8.14
C ASP A 31 -13.67 37.16 8.92
N PHE A 32 -13.10 36.15 8.27
CA PHE A 32 -12.88 34.84 8.83
C PHE A 32 -11.73 34.11 8.12
N SER A 33 -11.15 33.16 8.83
CA SER A 33 -10.34 32.10 8.24
C SER A 33 -11.00 30.74 8.47
N TYR A 34 -10.63 29.73 7.69
CA TYR A 34 -11.16 28.38 7.86
C TYR A 34 -10.13 27.31 7.54
N SER A 35 -10.31 26.13 8.11
CA SER A 35 -9.63 24.90 7.71
C SER A 35 -10.67 23.81 7.40
N ILE A 36 -10.33 22.95 6.44
CA ILE A 36 -11.16 21.79 6.09
C ILE A 36 -10.73 20.64 7.00
N GLU A 37 -11.66 20.12 7.79
CA GLU A 37 -11.39 18.96 8.66
C GLU A 37 -11.77 17.64 8.00
N ASN A 38 -12.81 17.67 7.16
CA ASN A 38 -13.23 16.52 6.39
C ASN A 38 -13.84 16.95 5.05
N LYS A 39 -13.55 16.20 3.99
CA LYS A 39 -14.20 16.31 2.68
C LYS A 39 -14.46 14.92 2.11
N SER A 40 -15.72 14.61 1.83
CA SER A 40 -16.17 13.34 1.25
C SER A 40 -17.13 13.59 0.09
N LEU A 41 -17.13 12.70 -0.90
CA LEU A 41 -18.04 12.79 -2.04
C LEU A 41 -19.28 11.93 -1.75
N ASP A 42 -20.45 12.55 -1.67
CA ASP A 42 -21.72 11.82 -1.62
C ASP A 42 -22.20 11.54 -3.05
N ALA A 43 -21.99 10.31 -3.50
CA ALA A 43 -22.39 9.83 -4.82
C ALA A 43 -23.51 8.78 -4.76
N ARG A 44 -24.24 8.67 -3.64
CA ARG A 44 -25.32 7.67 -3.48
C ARG A 44 -26.51 7.94 -4.39
N ASN A 45 -26.79 9.22 -4.65
CA ASN A 45 -27.81 9.64 -5.61
C ASN A 45 -27.13 10.21 -6.86
N LYS A 46 -27.19 9.47 -7.98
CA LYS A 46 -26.54 9.85 -9.24
C LYS A 46 -27.05 11.16 -9.85
N SER A 47 -28.28 11.58 -9.54
CA SER A 47 -28.82 12.87 -10.01
C SER A 47 -28.37 14.06 -9.15
N ASN A 48 -27.86 13.81 -7.94
CA ASN A 48 -27.45 14.84 -6.99
C ASN A 48 -26.16 14.42 -6.27
N ILE A 49 -25.02 14.61 -6.94
CA ILE A 49 -23.69 14.32 -6.41
C ILE A 49 -23.07 15.62 -5.91
N TYR A 50 -22.56 15.62 -4.68
CA TYR A 50 -21.99 16.79 -4.03
C TYR A 50 -20.84 16.41 -3.08
N TRP A 51 -19.99 17.38 -2.76
CA TRP A 51 -19.04 17.30 -1.66
C TRP A 51 -19.75 17.60 -0.34
N GLU A 52 -19.58 16.73 0.64
CA GLU A 52 -19.92 16.98 2.04
C GLU A 52 -18.63 17.38 2.77
N MET A 53 -18.65 18.55 3.41
CA MET A 53 -17.47 19.15 4.02
C MET A 53 -17.75 19.55 5.46
N ARG A 54 -16.81 19.23 6.34
CA ARG A 54 -16.75 19.74 7.72
C ARG A 54 -15.59 20.74 7.81
N LEU A 55 -15.88 21.93 8.28
CA LEU A 55 -14.92 23.03 8.40
C LEU A 55 -14.80 23.47 9.86
N LEU A 56 -13.60 23.90 10.24
CA LEU A 56 -13.37 24.71 11.43
C LEU A 56 -13.14 26.15 10.98
N VAL A 57 -14.04 27.04 11.35
CA VAL A 57 -14.00 28.46 10.97
C VAL A 57 -13.58 29.28 12.17
N SER A 58 -12.73 30.28 11.98
CA SER A 58 -12.32 31.19 13.04
C SER A 58 -12.55 32.66 12.66
N SER A 59 -13.03 33.44 13.62
CA SER A 59 -13.37 34.86 13.46
C SER A 59 -13.52 35.51 14.84
N ASP A 60 -13.32 36.82 14.93
CA ASP A 60 -13.60 37.59 16.16
C ASP A 60 -15.11 37.71 16.45
N ALA A 61 -15.96 37.50 15.45
CA ALA A 61 -17.41 37.43 15.64
C ALA A 61 -17.90 36.12 16.29
N ILE A 62 -17.00 35.14 16.49
CA ILE A 62 -17.32 33.86 17.11
C ILE A 62 -16.84 33.89 18.56
N SER A 63 -17.70 33.48 19.50
CA SER A 63 -17.41 33.43 20.94
C SER A 63 -17.00 32.05 21.45
N GLU A 64 -17.22 31.00 20.66
CA GLU A 64 -16.86 29.61 20.97
C GLU A 64 -15.32 29.45 21.05
N SER A 65 -14.84 28.68 22.03
CA SER A 65 -13.42 28.40 22.22
C SER A 65 -12.88 27.40 21.21
N LEU A 66 -11.55 27.37 21.04
CA LEU A 66 -10.89 26.37 20.19
C LEU A 66 -11.23 24.95 20.69
N PRO A 67 -11.56 23.99 19.79
CA PRO A 67 -11.76 22.60 20.18
C PRO A 67 -10.48 21.97 20.74
N ASP A 68 -10.64 20.94 21.57
CA ASP A 68 -9.50 20.17 22.08
C ASP A 68 -8.60 19.66 20.94
N SER A 69 -7.30 19.85 21.09
CA SER A 69 -6.33 19.42 20.11
C SER A 69 -6.32 17.90 19.96
N LYS A 70 -6.28 17.41 18.73
CA LYS A 70 -6.07 15.97 18.46
C LYS A 70 -4.74 15.51 19.08
N PRO A 71 -4.70 14.30 19.67
CA PRO A 71 -3.50 13.78 20.32
C PRO A 71 -2.31 13.78 19.35
N GLU A 72 -1.17 14.25 19.84
CA GLU A 72 0.09 14.27 19.11
C GLU A 72 0.97 13.10 19.51
N LEU A 73 1.85 12.70 18.59
CA LEU A 73 2.83 11.66 18.86
C LEU A 73 3.96 12.26 19.70
N SER A 74 4.12 11.81 20.94
CA SER A 74 5.23 12.20 21.80
C SER A 74 6.45 11.31 21.55
N ILE A 75 7.58 11.92 21.17
CA ILE A 75 8.87 11.22 20.96
C ILE A 75 9.88 11.79 21.97
N PRO A 76 10.16 11.08 23.08
CA PRO A 76 11.12 11.53 24.08
C PRO A 76 12.54 11.63 23.51
N ASN A 77 13.00 12.84 23.24
CA ASN A 77 14.38 13.11 22.84
C ASN A 77 15.29 13.09 24.07
N LYS A 78 16.20 12.11 24.12
CA LYS A 78 17.25 11.99 25.12
C LYS A 78 18.51 11.54 24.41
N LYS A 79 19.67 12.04 24.85
CA LYS A 79 20.96 11.53 24.37
C LYS A 79 21.05 10.04 24.66
N ARG A 80 21.34 9.24 23.63
CA ARG A 80 21.54 7.79 23.72
C ARG A 80 22.83 7.44 22.98
N ASP A 81 23.52 6.43 23.48
CA ASP A 81 24.74 5.89 22.87
C ASP A 81 24.46 4.53 22.18
N SER A 82 23.20 4.25 21.87
CA SER A 82 22.77 2.98 21.25
C SER A 82 22.61 3.13 19.73
N ASN A 83 23.15 2.15 19.01
CA ASN A 83 23.11 2.10 17.56
C ASN A 83 21.97 1.20 17.10
N VAL A 84 21.24 1.63 16.07
CA VAL A 84 20.11 0.88 15.50
C VAL A 84 20.26 0.71 14.01
N VAL A 85 20.11 -0.53 13.53
CA VAL A 85 20.04 -0.82 12.09
C VAL A 85 18.60 -1.16 11.72
N VAL A 86 18.09 -0.47 10.71
CA VAL A 86 16.78 -0.71 10.10
C VAL A 86 16.98 -1.26 8.68
N VAL A 87 16.47 -2.45 8.41
CA VAL A 87 16.61 -3.13 7.12
C VAL A 87 15.33 -2.94 6.30
N GLY A 88 15.43 -2.18 5.21
CA GLY A 88 14.33 -1.83 4.31
C GLY A 88 13.83 -0.41 4.53
N SER A 89 13.62 0.31 3.42
CA SER A 89 13.22 1.72 3.42
C SER A 89 11.74 1.96 3.09
N GLY A 90 10.91 0.90 3.11
CA GLY A 90 9.46 1.02 3.01
C GLY A 90 8.86 1.84 4.16
N PRO A 91 7.53 2.11 4.14
CA PRO A 91 6.89 2.96 5.14
C PRO A 91 7.17 2.54 6.60
N ALA A 92 7.21 1.24 6.89
CA ALA A 92 7.53 0.74 8.22
C ALA A 92 8.97 1.07 8.65
N GLY A 93 9.96 0.72 7.82
CA GLY A 93 11.37 0.94 8.13
C GLY A 93 11.71 2.42 8.22
N PHE A 94 11.26 3.22 7.25
CA PHE A 94 11.50 4.67 7.27
C PHE A 94 10.95 5.33 8.54
N PHE A 95 9.67 5.09 8.88
CA PHE A 95 9.09 5.76 10.04
C PHE A 95 9.59 5.21 11.38
N ALA A 96 9.98 3.93 11.46
CA ALA A 96 10.67 3.41 12.63
C ALA A 96 12.02 4.12 12.84
N ALA A 97 12.83 4.19 11.79
CA ALA A 97 14.13 4.87 11.82
C ALA A 97 14.01 6.36 12.13
N PHE A 98 13.05 7.03 11.49
CA PHE A 98 12.80 8.46 11.69
C PHE A 98 12.41 8.78 13.15
N VAL A 99 11.59 7.93 13.78
CA VAL A 99 11.23 8.10 15.20
C VAL A 99 12.43 7.84 16.12
N LEU A 100 13.21 6.78 15.87
CA LEU A 100 14.39 6.45 16.67
C LEU A 100 15.46 7.54 16.57
N GLN A 101 15.74 8.05 15.38
CA GLN A 101 16.68 9.15 15.18
C GLN A 101 16.23 10.42 15.92
N ASN A 102 14.94 10.78 15.85
CA ASN A 102 14.40 11.92 16.61
C ASN A 102 14.39 11.70 18.13
N ALA A 103 14.35 10.44 18.58
CA ALA A 103 14.52 10.12 19.98
C ALA A 103 15.99 10.25 20.42
N GLY A 104 16.96 10.21 19.52
CA GLY A 104 18.39 10.40 19.83
C GLY A 104 19.24 9.13 19.72
N PHE A 105 18.74 8.08 19.04
CA PHE A 105 19.56 6.92 18.65
C PHE A 105 20.40 7.24 17.42
N ASP A 106 21.57 6.61 17.29
CA ASP A 106 22.31 6.58 16.03
C ASP A 106 21.69 5.52 15.11
N THR A 107 20.98 5.98 14.07
CA THR A 107 20.14 5.11 13.25
C THR A 107 20.65 5.01 11.82
N THR A 108 20.90 3.77 11.36
CA THR A 108 21.25 3.45 9.98
C THR A 108 20.12 2.69 9.29
N ILE A 109 19.66 3.19 8.14
CA ILE A 109 18.78 2.47 7.23
C ILE A 109 19.63 1.81 6.14
N ILE A 110 19.45 0.51 5.91
CA ILE A 110 19.97 -0.18 4.73
C ILE A 110 18.82 -0.57 3.79
N GLU A 111 19.00 -0.39 2.50
CA GLU A 111 18.03 -0.72 1.47
C GLU A 111 18.70 -1.55 0.37
N ARG A 112 18.13 -2.72 0.07
CA ARG A 112 18.69 -3.61 -0.96
C ARG A 112 18.62 -3.00 -2.35
N GLY A 113 17.57 -2.22 -2.60
CA GLY A 113 17.37 -1.58 -3.89
C GLY A 113 18.03 -0.20 -4.01
N THR A 114 17.76 0.43 -5.15
CA THR A 114 18.31 1.74 -5.52
C THR A 114 17.52 2.91 -4.97
N ASP A 115 18.12 4.11 -5.02
CA ASP A 115 17.38 5.36 -4.80
C ASP A 115 16.28 5.55 -5.84
N VAL A 116 15.28 6.38 -5.54
CA VAL A 116 14.04 6.47 -6.33
C VAL A 116 14.24 6.94 -7.78
N ASN A 117 15.33 7.67 -8.08
CA ASN A 117 15.61 8.12 -9.44
C ASN A 117 16.13 6.93 -10.28
N LYS A 118 17.20 6.28 -9.81
CA LYS A 118 17.71 5.04 -10.43
C LYS A 118 16.63 3.97 -10.51
N ARG A 119 15.79 3.87 -9.47
CA ARG A 119 14.66 2.94 -9.41
C ARG A 119 13.63 3.20 -10.51
N THR A 120 13.32 4.47 -10.74
CA THR A 120 12.41 4.90 -11.82
C THR A 120 12.98 4.53 -13.18
N GLU A 121 14.27 4.74 -13.41
CA GLU A 121 14.94 4.36 -14.66
C GLU A 121 14.94 2.85 -14.88
N GLY A 122 15.23 2.06 -13.84
CA GLY A 122 15.21 0.61 -13.93
C GLY A 122 13.82 0.04 -14.22
N ILE A 123 12.76 0.61 -13.62
CA ILE A 123 11.37 0.23 -13.95
C ILE A 123 11.03 0.59 -15.39
N ALA A 124 11.36 1.79 -15.85
CA ALA A 124 11.10 2.20 -17.24
C ALA A 124 11.85 1.31 -18.25
N LYS A 125 13.10 0.93 -17.94
CA LYS A 125 13.88 -0.03 -18.74
C LYS A 125 13.22 -1.40 -18.74
N PHE A 126 12.77 -1.89 -17.59
CA PHE A 126 12.07 -3.17 -17.51
C PHE A 126 10.81 -3.17 -18.38
N GLU A 127 9.97 -2.14 -18.25
CA GLU A 127 8.71 -2.00 -19.00
C GLU A 127 8.90 -1.89 -20.52
N SER A 128 10.01 -1.32 -20.98
CA SER A 128 10.28 -1.14 -22.42
C SER A 128 11.05 -2.28 -23.05
N THR A 129 11.84 -3.04 -22.28
CA THR A 129 12.75 -4.07 -22.82
C THR A 129 12.43 -5.48 -22.36
N GLY A 130 11.64 -5.64 -21.30
CA GLY A 130 11.42 -6.92 -20.62
C GLY A 130 12.63 -7.43 -19.83
N ILE A 131 13.70 -6.64 -19.67
CA ILE A 131 14.90 -7.04 -18.92
C ILE A 131 14.71 -6.73 -17.44
N PHE A 132 14.61 -7.77 -16.61
CA PHE A 132 14.40 -7.63 -15.16
C PHE A 132 15.66 -7.18 -14.41
N ASN A 133 15.47 -6.41 -13.33
CA ASN A 133 16.52 -5.98 -12.40
C ASN A 133 16.10 -6.29 -10.95
N SER A 134 16.92 -7.10 -10.26
CA SER A 134 16.64 -7.59 -8.90
C SER A 134 16.72 -6.51 -7.81
N ILE A 135 17.40 -5.39 -8.06
CA ILE A 135 17.58 -4.30 -7.08
C ILE A 135 16.84 -3.01 -7.48
N SER A 136 16.11 -3.03 -8.59
CA SER A 136 15.42 -1.84 -9.11
C SER A 136 14.11 -2.24 -9.77
N ASN A 137 13.12 -2.57 -8.95
CA ASN A 137 11.81 -3.05 -9.37
C ASN A 137 10.68 -2.49 -8.50
N TYR A 138 9.45 -2.92 -8.76
CA TYR A 138 8.25 -2.46 -8.04
C TYR A 138 8.25 -2.83 -6.55
N ALA A 139 8.97 -3.88 -6.13
CA ALA A 139 9.06 -4.29 -4.73
C ALA A 139 10.21 -3.61 -3.96
N PHE A 140 11.40 -3.54 -4.57
CA PHE A 140 12.64 -3.18 -3.86
C PHE A 140 13.23 -1.83 -4.29
N GLY A 141 13.79 -1.11 -3.30
CA GLY A 141 14.36 0.23 -3.42
C GLY A 141 13.60 1.30 -2.63
N GLU A 142 14.01 2.57 -2.77
CA GLU A 142 13.55 3.68 -1.92
C GLU A 142 12.03 3.75 -1.80
N GLY A 143 11.53 3.73 -0.55
CA GLY A 143 10.11 3.76 -0.21
C GLY A 143 9.37 2.43 -0.39
N GLY A 144 10.06 1.35 -0.77
CA GLY A 144 9.52 -0.01 -0.90
C GLY A 144 8.38 -0.12 -1.91
N ALA A 145 7.46 -1.06 -1.70
CA ALA A 145 6.30 -1.29 -2.57
C ALA A 145 5.31 -0.11 -2.64
N GLY A 146 5.40 0.85 -1.71
CA GLY A 146 4.50 2.00 -1.67
C GLY A 146 4.76 3.03 -2.78
N THR A 147 6.00 3.14 -3.27
CA THR A 147 6.45 4.26 -4.13
C THR A 147 5.75 4.31 -5.49
N PHE A 148 5.62 3.16 -6.16
CA PHE A 148 5.02 3.05 -7.49
C PHE A 148 3.57 2.54 -7.39
N SER A 149 2.77 3.22 -6.58
CA SER A 149 1.37 2.91 -6.34
C SER A 149 0.48 4.15 -6.47
N ASP A 150 -0.84 3.99 -6.46
CA ASP A 150 -1.77 5.13 -6.31
C ASP A 150 -1.61 5.86 -4.96
N GLY A 151 -0.91 5.25 -3.98
CA GLY A 151 -0.56 5.90 -2.73
C GLY A 151 -1.75 6.14 -1.82
N LYS A 152 -2.71 5.21 -1.76
CA LYS A 152 -3.91 5.33 -0.91
C LYS A 152 -3.53 5.29 0.57
N LEU A 153 -4.01 6.27 1.33
CA LEU A 153 -3.67 6.46 2.74
C LEU A 153 -4.84 6.08 3.67
N THR A 154 -5.61 5.07 3.28
CA THR A 154 -6.73 4.55 4.09
C THR A 154 -6.23 3.54 5.13
N SER A 155 -6.80 3.59 6.34
CA SER A 155 -6.64 2.53 7.35
C SER A 155 -7.95 2.32 8.08
N ARG A 156 -8.27 1.07 8.40
CA ARG A 156 -9.46 0.70 9.18
C ARG A 156 -9.22 0.78 10.69
N SER A 157 -7.96 0.88 11.12
CA SER A 157 -7.62 0.90 12.55
C SER A 157 -7.95 2.27 13.14
N LYS A 158 -8.75 2.27 14.21
CA LYS A 158 -9.04 3.45 15.04
C LYS A 158 -7.99 3.70 16.12
N ARG A 159 -7.02 2.78 16.30
CA ARG A 159 -6.00 2.80 17.37
C ARG A 159 -4.65 3.33 16.91
N ILE A 160 -4.64 4.14 15.85
CA ILE A 160 -3.41 4.71 15.24
C ILE A 160 -3.58 6.20 14.90
N SER A 161 -4.42 6.93 15.63
CA SER A 161 -4.76 8.31 15.27
C SER A 161 -3.56 9.27 15.35
N ALA A 162 -2.76 9.17 16.41
CA ALA A 162 -1.57 9.99 16.60
C ALA A 162 -0.49 9.67 15.56
N GLU A 163 -0.24 8.38 15.31
CA GLU A 163 0.70 7.89 14.30
C GLU A 163 0.25 8.32 12.91
N LYS A 164 -1.04 8.17 12.57
CA LYS A 164 -1.58 8.62 11.29
C LYS A 164 -1.38 10.13 11.11
N LYS A 165 -1.67 10.95 12.13
CA LYS A 165 -1.44 12.41 12.08
C LYS A 165 0.03 12.71 11.81
N PHE A 166 0.95 12.06 12.55
CA PHE A 166 2.39 12.21 12.36
C PHE A 166 2.81 11.85 10.93
N ILE A 167 2.39 10.68 10.41
CA ILE A 167 2.71 10.21 9.06
C ILE A 167 2.24 11.20 7.99
N LEU A 168 0.97 11.64 8.06
CA LEU A 168 0.41 12.58 7.09
C LEU A 168 1.15 13.92 7.15
N SER A 169 1.46 14.42 8.35
CA SER A 169 2.22 15.67 8.51
C SER A 169 3.64 15.56 7.92
N SER A 170 4.32 14.43 8.09
CA SER A 170 5.64 14.18 7.52
C SER A 170 5.58 14.09 5.99
N TYR A 171 4.54 13.46 5.43
CA TYR A 171 4.32 13.45 3.98
C TYR A 171 4.07 14.85 3.42
N ILE A 172 3.24 15.68 4.08
CA ILE A 172 2.98 17.06 3.65
C ILE A 172 4.26 17.88 3.70
N LYS A 173 5.04 17.80 4.79
CA LYS A 173 6.37 18.44 4.90
C LYS A 173 7.34 17.98 3.82
N ALA A 174 7.19 16.75 3.33
CA ALA A 174 7.98 16.19 2.25
C ALA A 174 7.42 16.49 0.83
N GLY A 175 6.35 17.30 0.71
CA GLY A 175 5.80 17.76 -0.57
C GLY A 175 4.50 17.07 -0.99
N ALA A 176 3.84 16.31 -0.11
CA ALA A 176 2.52 15.78 -0.39
C ALA A 176 1.46 16.89 -0.41
N PRO A 177 0.38 16.73 -1.20
CA PRO A 177 -0.69 17.72 -1.26
C PRO A 177 -1.43 17.80 0.09
N PRO A 178 -1.75 19.01 0.61
CA PRO A 178 -2.39 19.17 1.92
C PRO A 178 -3.73 18.43 2.07
N GLU A 179 -4.41 18.16 0.96
CA GLU A 179 -5.71 17.48 0.95
C GLU A 179 -5.71 16.06 1.51
N ILE A 180 -4.54 15.43 1.65
CA ILE A 180 -4.46 14.11 2.28
C ILE A 180 -4.88 14.10 3.75
N GLU A 181 -4.86 15.26 4.42
CA GLU A 181 -5.22 15.37 5.83
C GLU A 181 -6.74 15.32 6.05
N TYR A 182 -7.52 15.83 5.09
CA TYR A 182 -8.96 16.00 5.24
C TYR A 182 -9.82 15.18 4.26
N LEU A 183 -9.28 14.67 3.16
CA LEU A 183 -10.05 13.80 2.26
C LEU A 183 -10.40 12.48 2.96
N ALA A 184 -11.62 11.98 2.73
CA ALA A 184 -12.08 10.69 3.26
C ALA A 184 -11.32 9.50 2.62
N HIS A 185 -10.97 9.61 1.34
CA HIS A 185 -10.20 8.63 0.58
C HIS A 185 -8.94 9.29 0.00
N PRO A 186 -7.97 9.66 0.84
CA PRO A 186 -6.78 10.38 0.42
C PRO A 186 -5.84 9.46 -0.35
N HIS A 187 -5.18 10.02 -1.36
CA HIS A 187 -4.17 9.34 -2.16
C HIS A 187 -3.07 10.31 -2.60
N LEU A 188 -1.90 9.78 -2.94
CA LEU A 188 -0.72 10.57 -3.29
C LEU A 188 -0.41 10.55 -4.78
N GLY A 189 -0.63 9.42 -5.45
CA GLY A 189 -0.15 9.16 -6.80
C GLY A 189 1.34 8.81 -6.86
N SER A 190 1.71 7.94 -7.80
CA SER A 190 3.10 7.46 -7.92
C SER A 190 4.10 8.56 -8.29
N ASP A 191 3.64 9.59 -9.00
CA ASP A 191 4.41 10.77 -9.38
C ASP A 191 4.83 11.60 -8.16
N ASN A 192 3.89 11.92 -7.26
CA ASN A 192 4.23 12.65 -6.04
C ASN A 192 5.03 11.80 -5.07
N LEU A 193 4.73 10.50 -4.97
CA LEU A 193 5.41 9.58 -4.06
C LEU A 193 6.92 9.55 -4.28
N LYS A 194 7.40 9.64 -5.54
CA LYS A 194 8.83 9.70 -5.85
C LYS A 194 9.51 10.90 -5.18
N THR A 195 8.89 12.07 -5.28
CA THR A 195 9.38 13.30 -4.65
C THR A 195 9.32 13.21 -3.12
N ILE A 196 8.20 12.68 -2.59
CA ILE A 196 7.98 12.54 -1.15
C ILE A 196 9.05 11.65 -0.53
N VAL A 197 9.30 10.44 -1.06
CA VAL A 197 10.28 9.51 -0.46
C VAL A 197 11.70 10.09 -0.52
N GLN A 198 12.04 10.78 -1.62
CA GLN A 198 13.33 11.47 -1.74
C GLN A 198 13.50 12.57 -0.67
N ASN A 199 12.46 13.37 -0.45
CA ASN A 199 12.49 14.46 0.54
C ASN A 199 12.49 13.93 1.97
N LEU A 200 11.77 12.84 2.24
CA LEU A 200 11.82 12.13 3.51
C LEU A 200 13.22 11.62 3.83
N ARG A 201 13.90 11.00 2.85
CA ARG A 201 15.30 10.61 3.02
C ARG A 201 16.19 11.82 3.34
N LYS A 202 16.05 12.94 2.60
CA LYS A 202 16.82 14.16 2.89
C LYS A 202 16.56 14.66 4.32
N GLN A 203 15.31 14.67 4.77
CA GLN A 203 14.97 15.05 6.15
C GLN A 203 15.62 14.12 7.18
N PHE A 204 15.59 12.80 6.95
CA PHE A 204 16.23 11.83 7.84
C PHE A 204 17.75 12.01 7.92
N ILE A 205 18.42 12.23 6.78
CA ILE A 205 19.86 12.51 6.74
C ILE A 205 20.19 13.84 7.45
N ASN A 206 19.37 14.87 7.25
CA ASN A 206 19.58 16.18 7.87
C ASN A 206 19.51 16.15 9.41
N ILE A 207 18.78 15.20 9.99
CA ILE A 207 18.73 14.98 11.45
C ILE A 207 19.80 13.98 11.95
N GLY A 208 20.78 13.64 11.10
CA GLY A 208 21.93 12.81 11.45
C GLY A 208 21.79 11.33 11.13
N GLY A 209 20.68 10.89 10.51
CA GLY A 209 20.49 9.49 10.16
C GLY A 209 21.35 9.05 8.97
N THR A 210 21.80 7.79 8.97
CA THR A 210 22.59 7.21 7.88
C THR A 210 21.72 6.38 6.94
N PHE A 211 21.88 6.52 5.62
CA PHE A 211 21.06 5.82 4.62
C PHE A 211 21.93 5.15 3.56
N LEU A 212 21.90 3.82 3.47
CA LEU A 212 22.75 3.02 2.59
C LEU A 212 21.90 2.25 1.56
N PHE A 213 21.91 2.71 0.31
CA PHE A 213 21.28 2.01 -0.81
C PHE A 213 22.14 0.88 -1.35
N GLU A 214 21.52 0.00 -2.16
CA GLU A 214 22.17 -1.13 -2.81
C GLU A 214 22.92 -2.02 -1.79
N THR A 215 22.40 -2.08 -0.57
CA THR A 215 22.97 -2.75 0.60
C THR A 215 21.98 -3.82 1.08
N THR A 216 22.21 -5.04 0.61
CA THR A 216 21.34 -6.19 0.84
C THR A 216 21.79 -6.93 2.09
N MET A 217 20.88 -7.14 3.03
CA MET A 217 21.09 -8.10 4.12
C MET A 217 21.22 -9.50 3.53
N THR A 218 22.37 -10.14 3.73
CA THR A 218 22.65 -11.51 3.30
C THR A 218 22.53 -12.50 4.45
N ASP A 219 22.70 -12.03 5.70
CA ASP A 219 22.56 -12.86 6.89
C ASP A 219 22.46 -12.03 8.19
N ILE A 220 22.19 -12.70 9.31
CA ILE A 220 22.21 -12.12 10.66
C ILE A 220 23.03 -13.01 11.58
N LEU A 221 24.04 -12.45 12.26
CA LEU A 221 24.76 -13.18 13.30
C LEU A 221 23.99 -13.10 14.61
N VAL A 222 23.56 -14.25 15.12
CA VAL A 222 22.83 -14.37 16.38
C VAL A 222 23.65 -15.18 17.38
N LYS A 223 23.79 -14.68 18.61
CA LYS A 223 24.43 -15.39 19.73
C LYS A 223 23.57 -15.24 20.97
N SER A 224 23.25 -16.35 21.64
CA SER A 224 22.50 -16.36 22.90
C SER A 224 21.22 -15.50 22.82
N ASN A 225 20.39 -15.72 21.80
CA ASN A 225 19.12 -15.02 21.59
C ASN A 225 19.23 -13.50 21.36
N ARG A 226 20.42 -13.01 20.99
CA ARG A 226 20.67 -11.62 20.65
C ARG A 226 21.31 -11.54 19.27
N ALA A 227 20.76 -10.69 18.40
CA ALA A 227 21.41 -10.33 17.14
C ALA A 227 22.60 -9.42 17.46
N LEU A 228 23.76 -9.70 16.85
CA LEU A 228 24.99 -8.94 17.07
C LEU A 228 25.30 -8.00 15.89
N LYS A 229 25.04 -8.48 14.67
CA LYS A 229 25.31 -7.75 13.43
C LYS A 229 24.44 -8.24 12.29
N ILE A 230 24.22 -7.36 11.31
CA ILE A 230 23.70 -7.70 9.99
C ILE A 230 24.89 -7.90 9.06
N GLN A 231 24.92 -9.02 8.35
CA GLN A 231 25.86 -9.24 7.25
C GLN A 231 25.25 -8.71 5.97
N THR A 232 26.03 -7.97 5.18
CA THR A 232 25.57 -7.41 3.90
C THR A 232 26.54 -7.70 2.77
N ASN A 233 26.08 -7.51 1.53
CA ASN A 233 26.94 -7.53 0.36
C ASN A 233 28.02 -6.42 0.33
N LYS A 234 28.02 -5.48 1.28
CA LYS A 234 28.98 -4.38 1.42
C LYS A 234 29.76 -4.41 2.73
N GLY A 235 29.67 -5.50 3.48
CA GLY A 235 30.31 -5.67 4.78
C GLY A 235 29.32 -5.75 5.94
N ASP A 236 29.85 -6.14 7.09
CA ASP A 236 29.06 -6.34 8.30
C ASP A 236 28.75 -5.00 8.99
N ILE A 237 27.57 -4.91 9.62
CA ILE A 237 27.12 -3.75 10.39
C ILE A 237 26.71 -4.20 11.78
N ASP A 238 27.48 -3.81 12.80
CA ASP A 238 27.18 -4.03 14.21
C ASP A 238 26.13 -3.02 14.71
N ALA A 239 25.22 -3.46 15.59
CA ALA A 239 24.24 -2.57 16.22
C ALA A 239 23.70 -3.18 17.53
N ASP A 240 23.06 -2.34 18.35
CA ASP A 240 22.42 -2.78 19.58
C ASP A 240 21.02 -3.32 19.34
N TYR A 241 20.31 -2.79 18.33
CA TYR A 241 18.95 -3.18 17.97
C TYR A 241 18.78 -3.26 16.45
N PHE A 242 17.93 -4.19 16.02
CA PHE A 242 17.70 -4.50 14.62
C PHE A 242 16.21 -4.52 14.30
N LEU A 243 15.76 -3.65 13.39
CA LEU A 243 14.39 -3.61 12.93
C LEU A 243 14.34 -4.04 11.46
N ILE A 244 13.82 -5.23 11.18
CA ILE A 244 13.75 -5.81 9.84
C ILE A 244 12.37 -5.49 9.24
N ALA A 245 12.34 -4.70 8.19
CA ALA A 245 11.15 -4.25 7.47
C ALA A 245 11.18 -4.72 6.01
N PRO A 246 11.21 -6.04 5.74
CA PRO A 246 11.59 -6.57 4.44
C PRO A 246 10.50 -6.42 3.35
N GLY A 247 9.30 -5.95 3.74
CA GLY A 247 8.10 -6.14 2.93
C GLY A 247 7.74 -7.63 2.83
N HIS A 248 6.71 -7.96 2.06
CA HIS A 248 6.25 -9.34 1.94
C HIS A 248 6.68 -10.01 0.62
N SER A 249 7.55 -9.36 -0.15
CA SER A 249 8.10 -9.90 -1.41
C SER A 249 9.54 -10.43 -1.27
N ALA A 250 10.21 -10.22 -0.13
CA ALA A 250 11.58 -10.66 0.10
C ALA A 250 11.62 -12.05 0.74
N TYR A 251 11.31 -13.08 -0.05
CA TYR A 251 11.29 -14.47 0.42
C TYR A 251 12.65 -14.95 0.92
N ASP A 252 13.73 -14.50 0.27
CA ASP A 252 15.11 -14.69 0.73
C ASP A 252 15.32 -14.21 2.18
N SER A 253 14.84 -13.00 2.50
CA SER A 253 14.94 -12.42 3.84
C SER A 253 14.14 -13.20 4.87
N TYR A 254 12.96 -13.73 4.52
CA TYR A 254 12.23 -14.63 5.41
C TYR A 254 12.99 -15.92 5.70
N ARG A 255 13.58 -16.55 4.67
CA ARG A 255 14.38 -17.77 4.83
C ARG A 255 15.60 -17.53 5.72
N ILE A 256 16.29 -16.38 5.57
CA ILE A 256 17.38 -15.97 6.48
C ILE A 256 16.87 -15.87 7.92
N LEU A 257 15.75 -15.16 8.15
CA LEU A 257 15.19 -14.99 9.50
C LEU A 257 14.80 -16.33 10.14
N MET A 258 14.13 -17.21 9.39
CA MET A 258 13.78 -18.56 9.85
C MET A 258 15.02 -19.39 10.19
N ASN A 259 16.04 -19.38 9.32
CA ASN A 259 17.31 -20.09 9.54
C ASN A 259 18.06 -19.57 10.78
N ARG A 260 17.83 -18.31 11.17
CA ARG A 260 18.38 -17.69 12.37
C ARG A 260 17.50 -17.85 13.60
N GLY A 261 16.43 -18.64 13.51
CA GLY A 261 15.58 -19.02 14.64
C GLY A 261 14.37 -18.12 14.88
N VAL A 262 14.07 -17.18 13.98
CA VAL A 262 12.86 -16.37 14.09
C VAL A 262 11.64 -17.22 13.73
N GLY A 263 10.69 -17.30 14.66
CA GLY A 263 9.44 -18.04 14.47
C GLY A 263 8.47 -17.34 13.51
N PHE A 264 7.83 -18.13 12.66
CA PHE A 264 6.74 -17.70 11.78
C PHE A 264 5.66 -18.77 11.73
N HIS A 265 4.41 -18.33 11.60
CA HIS A 265 3.26 -19.19 11.33
C HIS A 265 2.52 -18.74 10.07
N THR A 266 1.70 -19.63 9.51
CA THR A 266 0.89 -19.30 8.33
C THR A 266 -0.24 -18.34 8.69
N LYS A 267 -0.58 -17.46 7.76
CA LYS A 267 -1.64 -16.46 7.91
C LYS A 267 -2.60 -16.56 6.74
N ASN A 268 -3.86 -16.18 6.95
CA ASN A 268 -4.79 -16.00 5.84
C ASN A 268 -4.38 -14.80 4.97
N PHE A 269 -4.42 -14.98 3.67
CA PHE A 269 -4.15 -13.94 2.66
C PHE A 269 -5.19 -14.04 1.54
N ALA A 270 -4.99 -13.31 0.43
CA ALA A 270 -5.82 -13.45 -0.75
C ALA A 270 -4.96 -13.40 -2.02
N ILE A 271 -5.36 -14.13 -3.05
CA ILE A 271 -4.74 -14.08 -4.37
C ILE A 271 -5.82 -14.06 -5.45
N GLY A 272 -5.43 -13.70 -6.67
CA GLY A 272 -6.32 -13.71 -7.81
C GLY A 272 -5.69 -13.04 -9.01
N SER A 273 -6.44 -12.17 -9.68
CA SER A 273 -6.01 -11.51 -10.92
C SER A 273 -6.49 -10.07 -11.00
N ARG A 274 -5.84 -9.23 -11.82
CA ARG A 274 -6.25 -7.84 -12.06
C ARG A 274 -7.37 -7.77 -13.07
N MET A 275 -8.46 -7.11 -12.69
CA MET A 275 -9.51 -6.67 -13.60
C MET A 275 -9.18 -5.30 -14.16
N GLU A 276 -9.47 -5.06 -15.43
CA GLU A 276 -9.30 -3.79 -16.11
C GLU A 276 -10.54 -3.40 -16.93
N HIS A 277 -10.94 -2.15 -16.82
CA HIS A 277 -12.08 -1.57 -17.54
C HIS A 277 -11.69 -0.20 -18.08
N LEU A 278 -12.37 0.27 -19.13
CA LEU A 278 -12.35 1.70 -19.44
C LEU A 278 -12.86 2.49 -18.23
N GLN A 279 -12.15 3.54 -17.83
CA GLN A 279 -12.54 4.37 -16.69
C GLN A 279 -13.94 4.98 -16.88
N GLU A 280 -14.35 5.26 -18.12
CA GLU A 280 -15.71 5.74 -18.43
C GLU A 280 -16.80 4.74 -18.01
N VAL A 281 -16.57 3.43 -18.13
CA VAL A 281 -17.54 2.40 -17.70
C VAL A 281 -17.76 2.49 -16.19
N ILE A 282 -16.67 2.64 -15.43
CA ILE A 282 -16.73 2.80 -13.98
C ILE A 282 -17.39 4.13 -13.59
N ASN A 283 -17.05 5.22 -14.28
CA ASN A 283 -17.67 6.53 -14.04
C ASN A 283 -19.18 6.49 -14.30
N MET A 284 -19.62 5.86 -15.39
CA MET A 284 -21.05 5.67 -15.69
C MET A 284 -21.74 4.78 -14.64
N ALA A 285 -21.09 3.69 -14.21
CA ALA A 285 -21.62 2.79 -13.19
C ALA A 285 -21.81 3.50 -11.85
N GLN A 286 -20.85 4.34 -11.43
CA GLN A 286 -20.88 5.02 -10.13
C GLN A 286 -21.69 6.32 -10.15
N TRP A 287 -21.52 7.14 -11.18
CA TRP A 287 -22.04 8.50 -11.22
C TRP A 287 -23.16 8.71 -12.24
N GLY A 288 -23.38 7.76 -13.15
CA GLY A 288 -24.27 7.95 -14.30
C GLY A 288 -23.76 8.99 -15.32
N LYS A 289 -22.48 9.40 -15.19
CA LYS A 289 -21.84 10.42 -16.03
C LYS A 289 -20.42 9.97 -16.37
N LYS A 290 -19.92 10.37 -17.54
CA LYS A 290 -18.55 10.06 -17.97
C LYS A 290 -17.48 10.74 -17.12
N SER A 291 -17.79 11.90 -16.53
CA SER A 291 -16.91 12.65 -15.64
C SER A 291 -17.73 13.57 -14.73
N LEU A 292 -17.09 14.09 -13.69
CA LEU A 292 -17.63 15.10 -12.78
C LEU A 292 -16.63 16.25 -12.65
N PRO A 293 -17.03 17.52 -12.84
CA PRO A 293 -16.16 18.66 -12.62
C PRO A 293 -15.62 18.66 -11.17
N GLY A 294 -14.34 18.97 -11.00
CA GLY A 294 -13.69 19.05 -9.68
C GLY A 294 -13.51 17.70 -8.95
N VAL A 295 -13.81 16.57 -9.61
CA VAL A 295 -13.56 15.21 -9.12
C VAL A 295 -12.59 14.54 -10.09
N LYS A 296 -11.66 13.74 -9.55
CA LYS A 296 -10.75 12.89 -10.34
C LYS A 296 -11.55 11.73 -10.98
N ALA A 297 -11.03 10.51 -11.00
CA ALA A 297 -11.75 9.34 -11.50
C ALA A 297 -12.58 8.62 -10.42
N ALA A 298 -13.68 7.97 -10.84
CA ALA A 298 -14.56 7.23 -9.93
C ALA A 298 -13.86 6.01 -9.36
N GLU A 299 -14.12 5.76 -8.07
CA GLU A 299 -13.63 4.58 -7.39
C GLU A 299 -14.70 3.58 -6.97
N TYR A 300 -14.34 2.30 -6.79
CA TYR A 300 -15.25 1.26 -6.33
C TYR A 300 -14.61 0.34 -5.29
N ARG A 301 -15.46 -0.28 -4.48
CA ARG A 301 -15.11 -1.38 -3.57
C ARG A 301 -16.22 -2.42 -3.65
N LEU A 302 -15.88 -3.62 -4.09
CA LEU A 302 -16.83 -4.72 -4.27
C LEU A 302 -16.45 -5.88 -3.36
N THR A 303 -17.46 -6.57 -2.83
CA THR A 303 -17.30 -7.75 -1.97
C THR A 303 -18.43 -8.73 -2.26
N SER A 304 -18.12 -10.02 -2.36
CA SER A 304 -19.05 -11.15 -2.44
C SER A 304 -18.76 -12.12 -1.30
N LYS A 305 -19.80 -12.56 -0.58
CA LYS A 305 -19.67 -13.33 0.67
C LYS A 305 -19.29 -14.80 0.48
N GLY A 306 -19.23 -15.31 -0.75
CA GLY A 306 -18.73 -16.65 -1.06
C GLY A 306 -19.71 -17.81 -0.84
N GLU A 307 -20.84 -17.65 -0.15
CA GLU A 307 -21.87 -18.71 0.05
C GLU A 307 -21.27 -20.11 0.37
N GLY A 308 -20.38 -20.20 1.37
CA GLY A 308 -19.68 -21.45 1.72
C GLY A 308 -18.35 -21.67 0.98
N ARG A 309 -17.94 -20.72 0.14
CA ARG A 309 -16.63 -20.63 -0.54
C ARG A 309 -15.80 -19.46 0.03
N PRO A 310 -14.51 -19.35 -0.33
CA PRO A 310 -13.72 -18.13 -0.10
C PRO A 310 -14.46 -16.82 -0.39
N GLN A 311 -14.26 -15.82 0.47
CA GLN A 311 -14.78 -14.48 0.23
C GLN A 311 -14.02 -13.84 -0.94
N VAL A 312 -14.73 -13.20 -1.84
CA VAL A 312 -14.14 -12.49 -3.00
C VAL A 312 -14.34 -11.00 -2.85
N TYR A 313 -13.31 -10.22 -3.12
CA TYR A 313 -13.39 -8.77 -3.03
C TYR A 313 -12.45 -8.06 -4.01
N SER A 314 -12.75 -6.79 -4.30
CA SER A 314 -11.84 -5.93 -5.04
C SER A 314 -10.77 -5.36 -4.12
N PHE A 315 -9.51 -5.44 -4.55
CA PHE A 315 -8.34 -4.99 -3.81
C PHE A 315 -7.51 -4.02 -4.65
N CYS A 316 -6.85 -3.06 -3.96
CA CYS A 316 -5.97 -2.07 -4.56
C CYS A 316 -6.53 -1.41 -5.85
N MET A 317 -7.82 -1.04 -5.82
CA MET A 317 -8.52 -0.42 -6.96
C MET A 317 -7.85 0.91 -7.34
N CYS A 318 -7.26 1.01 -8.53
CA CYS A 318 -6.56 2.17 -9.06
C CYS A 318 -7.40 2.87 -10.16
N PRO A 319 -8.09 3.99 -9.83
CA PRO A 319 -8.84 4.76 -10.82
C PRO A 319 -7.89 5.49 -11.77
N GLY A 320 -8.22 5.53 -13.06
CA GLY A 320 -7.43 6.16 -14.12
C GLY A 320 -5.95 5.77 -14.00
N GLY A 321 -5.72 4.48 -13.80
CA GLY A 321 -4.44 3.87 -13.48
C GLY A 321 -3.91 3.01 -14.60
N VAL A 322 -2.90 2.21 -14.25
CA VAL A 322 -2.32 1.16 -15.11
C VAL A 322 -2.08 -0.10 -14.30
N ILE A 323 -2.09 -1.26 -14.96
CA ILE A 323 -1.59 -2.53 -14.42
C ILE A 323 -0.08 -2.57 -14.64
N VAL A 324 0.67 -3.01 -13.62
CA VAL A 324 2.15 -2.97 -13.63
C VAL A 324 2.76 -4.36 -13.42
N PRO A 325 3.93 -4.64 -14.03
CA PRO A 325 4.66 -5.89 -13.82
C PRO A 325 5.41 -5.86 -12.47
N ALA A 326 4.77 -6.37 -11.43
CA ALA A 326 5.20 -6.19 -10.04
C ALA A 326 6.11 -7.31 -9.51
N THR A 327 6.79 -8.03 -10.41
CA THR A 327 7.67 -9.13 -9.99
C THR A 327 8.88 -8.64 -9.19
N ALA A 328 9.28 -9.45 -8.21
CA ALA A 328 10.41 -9.18 -7.31
C ALA A 328 11.63 -10.07 -7.60
N VAL A 329 11.46 -11.12 -8.42
CA VAL A 329 12.49 -12.08 -8.83
C VAL A 329 12.36 -12.36 -10.34
N ALA A 330 13.43 -12.84 -10.96
CA ALA A 330 13.53 -12.90 -12.42
C ALA A 330 12.56 -13.92 -13.05
N ASP A 331 12.29 -15.01 -12.35
CA ASP A 331 11.54 -16.18 -12.81
C ASP A 331 10.09 -16.19 -12.34
N ALA A 332 9.54 -15.03 -11.95
CA ALA A 332 8.16 -14.87 -11.51
C ALA A 332 7.40 -13.86 -12.38
N ASN A 333 6.10 -14.09 -12.56
CA ASN A 333 5.19 -13.21 -13.29
C ASN A 333 4.02 -12.80 -12.40
N ILE A 334 4.06 -11.55 -11.94
CA ILE A 334 3.16 -10.98 -10.96
C ILE A 334 2.69 -9.63 -11.49
N VAL A 335 1.40 -9.33 -11.31
CA VAL A 335 0.82 -8.02 -11.61
C VAL A 335 0.45 -7.29 -10.33
N ASN A 336 0.40 -5.96 -10.43
CA ASN A 336 -0.24 -5.06 -9.46
C ASN A 336 -0.86 -3.89 -10.23
N GLY A 337 -1.20 -2.79 -9.55
CA GLY A 337 -1.72 -1.59 -10.19
C GLY A 337 -1.29 -0.32 -9.50
N MET A 338 -1.21 0.75 -10.29
CA MET A 338 -0.87 2.08 -9.82
C MET A 338 -1.71 3.15 -10.51
N SER A 339 -1.74 4.34 -9.93
CA SER A 339 -2.25 5.55 -10.57
C SER A 339 -1.33 6.74 -10.28
N LYS A 340 -1.27 7.68 -11.22
CA LYS A 340 -0.73 9.03 -10.97
C LYS A 340 -1.74 9.86 -10.18
N TYR A 341 -1.29 10.98 -9.61
CA TYR A 341 -2.12 11.83 -8.76
C TYR A 341 -3.40 12.35 -9.44
N LEU A 342 -3.35 12.64 -10.73
CA LEU A 342 -4.54 13.10 -11.46
C LEU A 342 -5.56 11.99 -11.75
N ARG A 343 -5.17 10.70 -11.61
CA ARG A 343 -6.01 9.53 -11.94
C ARG A 343 -6.71 9.70 -13.29
N SER A 344 -5.95 10.09 -14.31
CA SER A 344 -6.48 10.53 -15.61
C SER A 344 -6.17 9.58 -16.76
N ASN A 345 -5.61 8.39 -16.50
CA ASN A 345 -5.40 7.42 -17.57
C ASN A 345 -6.73 6.80 -18.03
N LYS A 346 -6.69 6.14 -19.18
CA LYS A 346 -7.85 5.54 -19.86
C LYS A 346 -8.55 4.45 -19.04
N PHE A 347 -7.83 3.73 -18.20
CA PHE A 347 -8.32 2.50 -17.57
C PHE A 347 -8.49 2.64 -16.05
N ALA A 348 -9.52 1.98 -15.52
CA ALA A 348 -9.63 1.64 -14.11
C ALA A 348 -9.17 0.19 -13.93
N ASN A 349 -8.42 -0.12 -12.88
CA ASN A 349 -8.07 -1.51 -12.59
C ASN A 349 -8.14 -1.83 -11.11
N ALA A 350 -8.40 -3.08 -10.75
CA ALA A 350 -8.39 -3.57 -9.38
C ALA A 350 -8.15 -5.08 -9.38
N ALA A 351 -7.51 -5.61 -8.34
CA ALA A 351 -7.42 -7.05 -8.19
C ALA A 351 -8.78 -7.63 -7.77
N CYS A 352 -9.23 -8.68 -8.43
CA CYS A 352 -10.27 -9.58 -7.95
C CYS A 352 -9.57 -10.71 -7.21
N VAL A 353 -9.75 -10.78 -5.89
CA VAL A 353 -9.00 -11.74 -5.07
C VAL A 353 -9.94 -12.53 -4.18
N ALA A 354 -9.61 -13.80 -3.96
CA ALA A 354 -10.30 -14.69 -3.05
C ALA A 354 -9.44 -14.95 -1.81
N THR A 355 -10.06 -14.95 -0.63
CA THR A 355 -9.36 -15.25 0.64
C THR A 355 -8.95 -16.71 0.69
N LEU A 356 -7.70 -16.99 1.06
CA LEU A 356 -7.16 -18.34 1.15
C LEU A 356 -6.58 -18.61 2.54
N ASN A 357 -6.75 -19.84 2.99
CA ASN A 357 -5.92 -20.47 4.01
C ASN A 357 -5.29 -21.72 3.38
N ILE A 358 -3.95 -21.75 3.27
CA ILE A 358 -3.26 -22.83 2.56
C ILE A 358 -3.50 -24.18 3.25
N GLY A 359 -3.48 -24.22 4.59
CA GLY A 359 -3.71 -25.46 5.35
C GLY A 359 -5.09 -26.07 5.10
N ASN A 360 -6.14 -25.24 5.07
CA ASN A 360 -7.49 -25.68 4.73
C ASN A 360 -7.59 -26.21 3.29
N MET A 361 -6.99 -25.49 2.34
CA MET A 361 -6.99 -25.88 0.92
C MET A 361 -6.24 -27.20 0.70
N LEU A 362 -5.07 -27.37 1.34
CA LEU A 362 -4.26 -28.58 1.24
C LEU A 362 -4.72 -29.69 2.20
N LYS A 363 -5.68 -29.42 3.09
CA LYS A 363 -6.23 -30.33 4.12
C LYS A 363 -5.15 -30.94 5.01
N ARG A 364 -4.14 -30.15 5.37
CA ARG A 364 -3.04 -30.55 6.26
C ARG A 364 -2.42 -29.33 6.93
N ASP A 365 -1.64 -29.56 7.97
CA ASP A 365 -0.78 -28.51 8.52
C ASP A 365 0.29 -28.12 7.51
N VAL A 366 0.56 -26.82 7.44
CA VAL A 366 1.51 -26.20 6.50
C VAL A 366 2.40 -25.27 7.30
N SER A 367 3.71 -25.50 7.21
CA SER A 367 4.71 -24.63 7.82
C SER A 367 4.82 -23.29 7.08
N ALA A 368 5.41 -22.29 7.73
CA ALA A 368 5.66 -21.00 7.10
C ALA A 368 6.56 -21.12 5.86
N LEU A 369 7.54 -22.03 5.88
CA LEU A 369 8.43 -22.26 4.74
C LEU A 369 7.67 -22.85 3.54
N GLU A 370 6.87 -23.88 3.77
CA GLU A 370 6.04 -24.48 2.72
C GLU A 370 5.02 -23.48 2.13
N ALA A 371 4.50 -22.56 2.94
CA ALA A 371 3.61 -21.51 2.46
C ALA A 371 4.32 -20.54 1.51
N LEU A 372 5.59 -20.21 1.76
CA LEU A 372 6.41 -19.40 0.85
C LEU A 372 6.71 -20.17 -0.43
N ASP A 373 7.15 -21.43 -0.33
CA ASP A 373 7.45 -22.29 -1.48
C ASP A 373 6.22 -22.48 -2.38
N TRP A 374 5.05 -22.68 -1.76
CA TRP A 374 3.79 -22.81 -2.49
C TRP A 374 3.44 -21.52 -3.26
N MET A 375 3.62 -20.36 -2.64
CA MET A 375 3.36 -19.08 -3.31
C MET A 375 4.34 -18.82 -4.44
N GLU A 376 5.63 -19.07 -4.21
CA GLU A 376 6.71 -18.94 -5.20
C GLU A 376 6.44 -19.85 -6.41
N GLY A 377 6.05 -21.11 -6.18
CA GLY A 377 5.70 -22.04 -7.25
C GLY A 377 4.54 -21.56 -8.14
N ILE A 378 3.54 -20.87 -7.60
CA ILE A 378 2.45 -20.28 -8.40
C ILE A 378 2.95 -19.06 -9.18
N GLU A 379 3.81 -18.24 -8.57
CA GLU A 379 4.42 -17.08 -9.24
C GLU A 379 5.31 -17.52 -10.40
N ASN A 380 6.05 -18.63 -10.24
CA ASN A 380 6.84 -19.26 -11.28
C ASN A 380 5.97 -19.88 -12.38
N SER A 381 4.87 -20.56 -12.05
CA SER A 381 4.02 -21.21 -13.06
C SER A 381 3.41 -20.21 -14.05
N PHE A 382 3.08 -18.98 -13.61
CA PHE A 382 2.64 -17.90 -14.51
C PHE A 382 3.75 -17.42 -15.43
N PHE A 383 5.00 -17.39 -14.95
CA PHE A 383 6.17 -17.05 -15.75
C PHE A 383 6.50 -18.12 -16.77
N GLU A 384 6.47 -19.39 -16.37
CA GLU A 384 6.68 -20.56 -17.24
C GLU A 384 5.63 -20.63 -18.35
N PHE A 385 4.35 -20.44 -18.01
CA PHE A 385 3.26 -20.39 -18.99
C PHE A 385 3.51 -19.32 -20.05
N SER A 386 3.91 -18.12 -19.61
CA SER A 386 4.11 -16.96 -20.48
C SER A 386 5.46 -16.94 -21.18
N LYS A 387 6.39 -17.82 -20.76
CA LYS A 387 7.82 -17.81 -21.13
C LYS A 387 8.44 -16.42 -20.99
N GLY A 388 8.09 -15.72 -19.92
CA GLY A 388 8.45 -14.32 -19.70
C GLY A 388 7.37 -13.54 -18.94
N TYR A 389 7.36 -12.22 -19.17
CA TYR A 389 6.54 -11.28 -18.39
C TYR A 389 5.27 -10.79 -19.10
N LYS A 390 4.89 -11.37 -20.24
CA LYS A 390 3.55 -11.11 -20.81
C LYS A 390 2.51 -11.57 -19.79
N ALA A 391 1.45 -10.80 -19.56
CA ALA A 391 0.43 -11.20 -18.59
C ALA A 391 -0.57 -12.17 -19.26
N PRO A 392 -0.81 -13.37 -18.68
CA PRO A 392 -1.92 -14.24 -19.08
C PRO A 392 -3.25 -13.50 -18.92
N THR A 393 -4.12 -13.50 -19.93
CA THR A 393 -5.37 -12.71 -19.93
C THR A 393 -6.54 -13.44 -20.57
N CYS A 394 -7.76 -13.07 -20.17
CA CYS A 394 -9.00 -13.31 -20.92
C CYS A 394 -10.04 -12.23 -20.57
N SER A 395 -11.19 -12.22 -21.26
CA SER A 395 -12.30 -11.35 -20.83
C SER A 395 -12.91 -11.84 -19.51
N ILE A 396 -13.53 -10.96 -18.73
CA ILE A 396 -14.26 -11.36 -17.51
C ILE A 396 -15.36 -12.37 -17.85
N THR A 397 -16.04 -12.20 -18.98
CA THR A 397 -17.07 -13.12 -19.45
C THR A 397 -16.50 -14.51 -19.77
N ASP A 398 -15.35 -14.56 -20.42
CA ASP A 398 -14.63 -15.79 -20.74
C ASP A 398 -14.16 -16.54 -19.48
N PHE A 399 -13.61 -15.81 -18.50
CA PHE A 399 -13.26 -16.38 -17.20
C PHE A 399 -14.48 -17.00 -16.49
N ILE A 400 -15.62 -16.30 -16.48
CA ILE A 400 -16.87 -16.81 -15.90
C ILE A 400 -17.36 -18.06 -16.63
N ASN A 401 -17.21 -18.11 -17.95
CA ASN A 401 -17.74 -19.20 -18.77
C ASN A 401 -16.75 -20.35 -19.03
N LYS A 402 -15.48 -20.21 -18.61
CA LYS A 402 -14.37 -21.11 -18.95
C LYS A 402 -14.24 -21.35 -20.45
N LYS A 403 -14.22 -20.28 -21.22
CA LYS A 403 -14.08 -20.30 -22.69
C LYS A 403 -13.03 -19.30 -23.11
N ILE A 404 -12.35 -19.55 -24.22
CA ILE A 404 -11.46 -18.57 -24.84
C ILE A 404 -12.17 -18.08 -26.09
N THR A 405 -12.46 -16.79 -26.13
CA THR A 405 -12.97 -16.11 -27.32
C THR A 405 -11.89 -15.16 -27.79
N ASN A 406 -11.32 -15.40 -28.98
CA ASN A 406 -10.22 -14.61 -29.51
C ASN A 406 -10.67 -13.16 -29.70
N ASN A 407 -10.16 -12.25 -28.87
CA ASN A 407 -10.54 -10.84 -28.87
C ASN A 407 -9.30 -9.95 -28.77
N ASP A 408 -9.29 -8.85 -29.54
CA ASP A 408 -8.25 -7.83 -29.40
C ASP A 408 -8.32 -7.21 -27.99
N THR A 409 -7.34 -7.56 -27.15
CA THR A 409 -7.33 -7.21 -25.73
C THR A 409 -6.57 -5.90 -25.54
N ASN A 410 -7.28 -4.78 -25.64
CA ASN A 410 -6.72 -3.48 -25.28
C ASN A 410 -6.46 -3.42 -23.76
N THR A 411 -5.24 -3.04 -23.36
CA THR A 411 -4.82 -3.01 -21.95
C THR A 411 -3.82 -1.90 -21.67
N SER A 412 -3.71 -1.49 -20.40
CA SER A 412 -2.62 -0.62 -19.93
C SER A 412 -1.31 -1.34 -19.64
N TYR A 413 -1.30 -2.67 -19.57
CA TYR A 413 -0.12 -3.44 -19.15
C TYR A 413 1.03 -3.31 -20.16
N PRO A 414 2.23 -2.88 -19.74
CA PRO A 414 3.27 -2.41 -20.67
C PRO A 414 4.00 -3.53 -21.41
N LEU A 415 4.06 -4.74 -20.84
CA LEU A 415 4.84 -5.86 -21.41
C LEU A 415 4.03 -6.75 -22.37
N GLY A 416 2.79 -6.34 -22.65
CA GLY A 416 1.87 -7.09 -23.50
C GLY A 416 1.22 -8.28 -22.78
N VAL A 417 0.25 -8.88 -23.46
CA VAL A 417 -0.59 -9.96 -22.90
C VAL A 417 -0.55 -11.20 -23.78
N ILE A 418 -0.96 -12.33 -23.22
CA ILE A 418 -1.16 -13.60 -23.93
C ILE A 418 -2.51 -14.19 -23.51
N GLU A 419 -3.35 -14.58 -24.48
CA GLU A 419 -4.62 -15.24 -24.17
C GLU A 419 -4.37 -16.54 -23.40
N ALA A 420 -5.09 -16.73 -22.29
CA ALA A 420 -4.83 -17.84 -21.40
C ALA A 420 -6.10 -18.33 -20.68
N PRO A 421 -6.21 -19.64 -20.41
CA PRO A 421 -7.22 -20.18 -19.52
C PRO A 421 -6.85 -19.89 -18.07
N LEU A 422 -7.04 -18.64 -17.60
CA LEU A 422 -6.70 -18.25 -16.22
C LEU A 422 -7.36 -19.14 -15.15
N TRP A 423 -8.48 -19.78 -15.47
CA TRP A 423 -9.15 -20.73 -14.60
C TRP A 423 -8.41 -22.07 -14.42
N GLU A 424 -7.39 -22.35 -15.23
CA GLU A 424 -6.48 -23.50 -15.07
C GLU A 424 -5.17 -23.10 -14.37
N LEU A 425 -4.78 -21.82 -14.45
CA LEU A 425 -3.56 -21.30 -13.82
C LEU A 425 -3.74 -20.96 -12.34
N LEU A 426 -4.95 -20.54 -11.94
CA LEU A 426 -5.27 -20.25 -10.55
C LEU A 426 -5.65 -21.52 -9.78
N PRO A 427 -5.39 -21.60 -8.46
CA PRO A 427 -5.89 -22.68 -7.62
C PRO A 427 -7.42 -22.82 -7.74
N SER A 428 -7.92 -24.05 -7.83
CA SER A 428 -9.33 -24.34 -8.13
C SER A 428 -10.32 -23.69 -7.16
N GLU A 429 -10.01 -23.65 -5.86
CA GLU A 429 -10.84 -22.96 -4.85
C GLU A 429 -10.90 -21.44 -5.07
N VAL A 430 -9.78 -20.82 -5.43
CA VAL A 430 -9.67 -19.39 -5.71
C VAL A 430 -10.45 -19.05 -6.97
N GLU A 431 -10.21 -19.81 -8.03
CA GLU A 431 -10.86 -19.68 -9.32
C GLU A 431 -12.38 -19.80 -9.22
N THR A 432 -12.86 -20.87 -8.58
CA THR A 432 -14.29 -21.14 -8.42
C THR A 432 -14.98 -20.04 -7.62
N ALA A 433 -14.33 -19.57 -6.54
CA ALA A 433 -14.85 -18.44 -5.78
C ALA A 433 -14.91 -17.17 -6.63
N MET A 434 -13.81 -16.83 -7.33
CA MET A 434 -13.73 -15.64 -8.18
C MET A 434 -14.81 -15.61 -9.26
N ARG A 435 -15.14 -16.74 -9.90
CA ARG A 435 -16.23 -16.80 -10.89
C ARG A 435 -17.57 -16.39 -10.31
N GLU A 436 -17.93 -16.91 -9.14
CA GLU A 436 -19.19 -16.52 -8.47
C GLU A 436 -19.13 -15.07 -7.96
N GLY A 437 -17.98 -14.64 -7.46
CA GLY A 437 -17.74 -13.25 -7.05
C GLY A 437 -17.92 -12.26 -8.20
N LEU A 438 -17.40 -12.57 -9.39
CA LEU A 438 -17.52 -11.73 -10.58
C LEU A 438 -18.97 -11.63 -11.06
N LYS A 439 -19.74 -12.72 -11.01
CA LYS A 439 -21.20 -12.68 -11.31
C LYS A 439 -21.93 -11.73 -10.37
N ASP A 440 -21.57 -11.72 -9.09
CA ASP A 440 -22.13 -10.79 -8.10
C ASP A 440 -21.65 -9.33 -8.35
N PHE A 441 -20.40 -9.14 -8.77
CA PHE A 441 -19.88 -7.81 -9.14
C PHE A 441 -20.63 -7.21 -10.33
N ILE A 442 -20.93 -8.01 -11.36
CA ILE A 442 -21.72 -7.59 -12.54
C ILE A 442 -23.12 -7.13 -12.14
N LYS A 443 -23.78 -7.81 -11.19
CA LYS A 443 -25.08 -7.38 -10.67
C LYS A 443 -25.01 -6.03 -9.96
N LYS A 444 -23.87 -5.72 -9.32
CA LYS A 444 -23.65 -4.48 -8.55
C LYS A 444 -23.21 -3.30 -9.41
N MET A 445 -22.48 -3.55 -10.49
CA MET A 445 -21.99 -2.51 -11.39
C MET A 445 -22.25 -2.86 -12.85
N LYS A 446 -23.19 -2.13 -13.46
CA LYS A 446 -23.54 -2.30 -14.88
C LYS A 446 -22.33 -2.10 -15.79
N GLY A 447 -22.12 -3.00 -16.75
CA GLY A 447 -21.04 -2.94 -17.73
C GLY A 447 -19.72 -3.54 -17.23
N PHE A 448 -19.68 -4.09 -16.01
CA PHE A 448 -18.47 -4.68 -15.46
C PHE A 448 -18.02 -5.95 -16.19
N GLU A 449 -18.94 -6.64 -16.87
CA GLU A 449 -18.69 -7.80 -17.72
C GLU A 449 -17.82 -7.50 -18.95
N THR A 450 -17.70 -6.22 -19.33
CA THR A 450 -16.94 -5.75 -20.50
C THR A 450 -15.43 -5.65 -20.26
N GLY A 451 -14.99 -5.85 -19.02
CA GLY A 451 -13.58 -5.77 -18.66
C GLY A 451 -12.78 -7.02 -18.98
N ASN A 452 -11.46 -6.86 -18.88
CA ASN A 452 -10.49 -7.94 -18.96
C ASN A 452 -10.08 -8.39 -17.55
N ILE A 453 -9.62 -9.63 -17.43
CA ILE A 453 -8.98 -10.15 -16.23
C ILE A 453 -7.62 -10.75 -16.61
N MET A 454 -6.56 -10.39 -15.89
CA MET A 454 -5.19 -10.74 -16.29
C MET A 454 -4.22 -10.88 -15.12
N GLY A 455 -3.19 -11.70 -15.35
CA GLY A 455 -2.03 -11.89 -14.48
C GLY A 455 -2.35 -12.49 -13.11
N LEU A 456 -1.30 -12.79 -12.36
CA LEU A 456 -1.39 -13.20 -10.96
C LEU A 456 -1.21 -11.99 -10.04
N GLU A 457 -2.21 -11.69 -9.24
CA GLU A 457 -2.07 -10.78 -8.09
C GLU A 457 -1.85 -11.61 -6.82
N SER A 458 -0.59 -11.96 -6.54
CA SER A 458 -0.22 -12.71 -5.33
C SER A 458 0.15 -11.81 -4.15
N LYS A 459 0.41 -10.53 -4.42
CA LYS A 459 1.04 -9.57 -3.51
C LYS A 459 0.00 -8.69 -2.77
N THR A 460 -1.00 -9.33 -2.15
CA THR A 460 -2.06 -8.62 -1.40
C THR A 460 -1.72 -8.39 0.07
N SER A 461 -1.02 -9.34 0.68
CA SER A 461 -0.55 -9.34 2.07
C SER A 461 0.40 -10.54 2.27
N SER A 462 1.17 -10.55 3.35
CA SER A 462 2.08 -11.67 3.64
C SER A 462 1.32 -12.98 3.90
N PRO A 463 1.76 -14.12 3.32
CA PRO A 463 1.19 -15.44 3.60
C PRO A 463 1.61 -16.00 4.96
N ILE A 464 2.57 -15.34 5.62
CA ILE A 464 3.10 -15.73 6.92
C ILE A 464 3.08 -14.54 7.88
N GLN A 465 3.12 -14.84 9.17
CA GLN A 465 3.18 -13.85 10.24
C GLN A 465 4.28 -14.21 11.21
N VAL A 466 5.06 -13.21 11.62
CA VAL A 466 6.15 -13.40 12.57
C VAL A 466 5.59 -13.62 13.97
N ASP A 467 6.22 -14.52 14.72
CA ASP A 467 5.97 -14.67 16.15
C ASP A 467 6.71 -13.56 16.90
N ARG A 468 5.95 -12.58 17.40
CA ARG A 468 6.48 -11.47 18.20
C ARG A 468 5.59 -11.15 19.39
N TYR A 469 6.20 -10.64 20.45
CA TYR A 469 5.51 -10.14 21.63
C TYR A 469 4.74 -8.86 21.31
N LYS A 470 3.86 -8.44 22.24
CA LYS A 470 3.04 -7.23 22.09
C LYS A 470 3.86 -5.94 21.92
N ASN A 471 5.07 -5.90 22.45
CA ASN A 471 6.03 -4.80 22.32
C ASN A 471 6.86 -4.84 21.01
N GLY A 472 6.53 -5.75 20.10
CA GLY A 472 7.18 -5.85 18.78
C GLY A 472 8.43 -6.73 18.71
N LEU A 473 9.02 -7.13 19.83
CA LEU A 473 10.20 -8.01 19.85
C LEU A 473 9.83 -9.40 19.31
N CYS A 474 10.66 -9.94 18.41
CA CYS A 474 10.54 -11.33 17.98
C CYS A 474 10.63 -12.28 19.18
N SER A 475 9.75 -13.29 19.20
CA SER A 475 9.71 -14.28 20.27
C SER A 475 11.06 -14.97 20.41
N GLY A 476 11.62 -14.99 21.62
CA GLY A 476 12.95 -15.56 21.85
C GLY A 476 14.13 -14.67 21.47
N PHE A 477 13.92 -13.39 21.14
CA PHE A 477 14.99 -12.43 20.87
C PHE A 477 14.95 -11.21 21.81
N ALA A 478 16.12 -10.72 22.20
CA ALA A 478 16.24 -9.55 23.08
C ALA A 478 16.28 -8.19 22.35
N ASN A 479 16.57 -8.18 21.05
CA ASN A 479 16.84 -6.95 20.30
C ASN A 479 16.50 -6.99 18.80
N LEU A 480 15.73 -7.99 18.36
CA LEU A 480 15.35 -8.18 16.96
C LEU A 480 13.85 -7.97 16.81
N TYR A 481 13.47 -7.14 15.84
CA TYR A 481 12.09 -6.81 15.50
C TYR A 481 11.87 -7.13 14.02
N VAL A 482 10.69 -7.66 13.69
CA VAL A 482 10.20 -7.74 12.31
C VAL A 482 8.92 -6.91 12.22
N ILE A 483 8.90 -5.94 11.32
CA ILE A 483 7.87 -4.89 11.28
C ILE A 483 7.26 -4.69 9.89
N GLY A 484 6.14 -3.97 9.86
CA GLY A 484 5.43 -3.60 8.63
C GLY A 484 4.67 -4.78 8.02
N GLU A 485 4.35 -4.68 6.74
CA GLU A 485 3.58 -5.72 6.04
C GLU A 485 4.29 -7.07 6.00
N GLY A 486 5.63 -7.04 5.95
CA GLY A 486 6.46 -8.25 6.02
C GLY A 486 6.30 -9.02 7.33
N SER A 487 5.97 -8.34 8.44
CA SER A 487 5.69 -9.01 9.72
C SER A 487 4.36 -9.77 9.75
N GLY A 488 3.45 -9.50 8.81
CA GLY A 488 2.07 -9.98 8.83
C GLY A 488 1.09 -9.11 9.66
N PHE A 489 1.55 -8.07 10.37
CA PHE A 489 0.71 -7.20 11.21
C PHE A 489 0.16 -5.93 10.52
N ALA A 490 0.58 -5.66 9.28
CA ALA A 490 0.15 -4.51 8.49
C ALA A 490 -0.26 -4.94 7.07
N GLY A 491 -0.90 -4.05 6.32
CA GLY A 491 -1.42 -4.34 4.96
C GLY A 491 -1.63 -3.11 4.09
N GLY A 492 -0.74 -2.13 4.20
CA GLY A 492 -0.80 -0.87 3.46
C GLY A 492 0.04 0.24 4.09
N ILE A 493 0.25 1.33 3.35
CA ILE A 493 1.21 2.41 3.68
C ILE A 493 1.06 2.91 5.12
N ILE A 494 -0.14 3.37 5.50
CA ILE A 494 -0.39 3.94 6.84
C ILE A 494 -0.23 2.89 7.94
N SER A 495 -0.76 1.67 7.75
CA SER A 495 -0.63 0.61 8.76
C SER A 495 0.81 0.17 8.95
N SER A 496 1.59 0.06 7.86
CA SER A 496 3.00 -0.33 7.91
C SER A 496 3.84 0.74 8.61
N ALA A 497 3.65 2.02 8.26
CA ALA A 497 4.31 3.12 8.96
C ALA A 497 3.93 3.17 10.44
N ALA A 498 2.65 2.99 10.78
CA ALA A 498 2.21 2.96 12.17
C ALA A 498 2.81 1.78 12.96
N ASP A 499 2.97 0.61 12.34
CA ASP A 499 3.65 -0.54 12.96
C ASP A 499 5.13 -0.24 13.26
N GLY A 500 5.81 0.43 12.33
CA GLY A 500 7.19 0.89 12.52
C GLY A 500 7.32 1.92 13.65
N ILE A 501 6.42 2.92 13.69
CA ILE A 501 6.38 3.93 14.76
C ILE A 501 6.17 3.27 16.11
N LYS A 502 5.20 2.35 16.22
CA LYS A 502 4.89 1.66 17.47
C LYS A 502 6.08 0.84 17.97
N SER A 503 6.71 0.08 17.08
CA SER A 503 7.89 -0.72 17.44
C SER A 503 9.05 0.16 17.90
N ALA A 504 9.26 1.32 17.26
CA ALA A 504 10.24 2.31 17.69
C ALA A 504 9.92 2.90 19.07
N LEU A 505 8.66 3.29 19.32
CA LEU A 505 8.22 3.81 20.61
C LEU A 505 8.29 2.77 21.72
N ASP A 506 7.96 1.51 21.43
CA ASP A 506 8.08 0.41 22.38
C ASP A 506 9.55 0.18 22.75
N LEU A 507 10.47 0.24 21.78
CA LEU A 507 11.92 0.21 22.05
C LEU A 507 12.37 1.41 22.90
N ILE A 508 11.93 2.62 22.56
CA ILE A 508 12.21 3.85 23.32
C ILE A 508 11.75 3.72 24.77
N SER A 509 10.60 3.09 25.03
CA SER A 509 10.01 2.99 26.37
C SER A 509 10.74 2.00 27.30
N GLN A 510 11.55 1.11 26.73
CA GLN A 510 12.33 0.10 27.47
C GLN A 510 13.68 0.66 27.98
N LEU A 511 14.04 1.88 27.58
CA LEU A 511 15.30 2.56 27.86
C LEU A 511 15.05 3.92 28.53
#